data_AF-A0A1I4FXJ8-F1
#
_entry.id   AF-A0A1I4FXJ8-F1
#
_cell.length_a   1.000
_cell.length_b   1.000
_cell.length_c   1.000
_cell.angle_alpha   90.00
_cell.angle_beta   90.00
_cell.angle_gamma   90.00
#
_symmetry.space_group_name_H-M   'P 1'
#
loop_
_entity.id
_entity.type
_entity.pdbx_description
1 polymer ?
#
loop_
_entity_poly.entity_id
_entity_poly.type
_entity_poly.pdbx_seq_one_letter_code
_entity_poly.pdbx_strand_id
1 'polypeptide(L)'
;MRVRCLVSVVLALCAPGAVAEAEPAAGQAAAPTMAWHCYRNPAATVLATEKSDSVGNRFLVRKTTADLKADCGVEQRPGDVVLGEGDADAFFYIRLVGSHLILDHGTSPDRVLVIYAVPAGRKRLQTGYSVQGRCDPTTGCEDEAEFKFDARGLTFWRALDDTPNAKTCKGYAGFMKTTGAAAIEEKSVFTFATGKVEGSGQRRCTPRQ
;
A
#
# COMPACT_ATOMS: atom_id res chain seq x y z
N MET A 1 -38.21 -9.75 41.78
CA MET A 1 -37.76 -11.07 42.28
C MET A 1 -36.44 -10.90 43.00
N ARG A 2 -36.40 -11.28 44.28
CA ARG A 2 -35.24 -11.21 45.18
C ARG A 2 -34.59 -12.59 45.25
N VAL A 3 -33.29 -12.71 45.02
CA VAL A 3 -32.47 -13.88 45.44
C VAL A 3 -31.04 -13.35 45.67
N ARG A 4 -30.71 -12.99 46.92
CA ARG A 4 -29.97 -13.74 47.96
C ARG A 4 -28.45 -13.77 47.78
N CYS A 5 -27.80 -13.18 48.79
CA CYS A 5 -26.38 -13.20 49.11
C CYS A 5 -25.80 -14.61 49.18
N LEU A 6 -24.51 -14.73 48.83
CA LEU A 6 -23.58 -15.60 49.53
C LEU A 6 -22.26 -14.85 49.72
N VAL A 7 -22.03 -14.44 50.97
CA VAL A 7 -20.74 -13.99 51.48
C VAL A 7 -20.00 -15.25 51.93
N SER A 8 -18.87 -15.55 51.31
CA SER A 8 -17.97 -16.61 51.76
C SER A 8 -16.76 -15.98 52.43
N VAL A 9 -16.61 -16.27 53.72
CA VAL A 9 -15.47 -15.97 54.58
C VAL A 9 -14.66 -17.25 54.71
N VAL A 10 -13.39 -17.30 54.28
CA VAL A 10 -12.45 -18.34 54.75
C VAL A 10 -11.00 -17.83 54.77
N LEU A 11 -10.47 -17.85 56.00
CA LEU A 11 -9.10 -17.99 56.51
C LEU A 11 -7.88 -17.47 55.73
N ALA A 12 -7.20 -16.52 56.38
CA ALA A 12 -5.79 -16.20 56.17
C ALA A 12 -4.89 -17.21 56.90
N LEU A 13 -4.02 -17.90 56.16
CA LEU A 13 -2.88 -18.65 56.68
C LEU A 13 -1.62 -17.78 56.57
N CYS A 14 -1.01 -17.43 57.71
CA CYS A 14 0.31 -16.82 57.76
C CYS A 14 1.39 -17.90 57.58
N ALA A 15 2.04 -17.92 56.42
CA ALA A 15 3.25 -18.70 56.17
C ALA A 15 4.51 -17.86 56.50
N PRO A 16 5.58 -18.47 57.05
CA PRO A 16 6.85 -17.79 57.30
C PRO A 16 7.55 -17.45 55.98
N GLY A 17 8.01 -16.20 55.88
CA GLY A 17 8.58 -15.61 54.69
C GLY A 17 9.91 -16.23 54.28
N ALA A 18 9.92 -16.80 53.07
CA ALA A 18 11.14 -16.91 52.28
C ALA A 18 11.44 -15.52 51.69
N VAL A 19 12.63 -15.00 51.93
CA VAL A 19 13.21 -13.89 51.18
C VAL A 19 13.47 -14.40 49.76
N ALA A 20 12.50 -14.19 48.87
CA ALA A 20 12.73 -14.32 47.44
C ALA A 20 13.64 -13.16 47.03
N GLU A 21 14.88 -13.47 46.65
CA GLU A 21 15.71 -12.54 45.90
C GLU A 21 14.96 -12.21 44.62
N ALA A 22 14.57 -10.94 44.48
CA ALA A 22 13.93 -10.45 43.28
C ALA A 22 14.94 -10.53 42.13
N GLU A 23 14.81 -11.55 41.29
CA GLU A 23 15.49 -11.56 40.00
C GLU A 23 15.11 -10.27 39.26
N PRO A 24 16.10 -9.56 38.67
CA PRO A 24 15.80 -8.39 37.87
C PRO A 24 14.84 -8.83 36.75
N ALA A 25 13.61 -8.34 36.83
CA ALA A 25 12.62 -8.56 35.78
C ALA A 25 13.27 -8.12 34.47
N ALA A 26 13.45 -9.07 33.55
CA ALA A 26 13.93 -8.78 32.20
C ALA A 26 13.08 -7.62 31.66
N GLY A 27 13.69 -6.44 31.53
CA GLY A 27 12.99 -5.24 31.10
C GLY A 27 12.27 -5.56 29.81
N GLN A 28 10.94 -5.51 29.83
CA GLN A 28 10.13 -5.64 28.63
C GLN A 28 10.64 -4.62 27.63
N ALA A 29 11.31 -5.10 26.58
CA ALA A 29 11.66 -4.26 25.45
C ALA A 29 10.38 -3.57 24.99
N ALA A 30 10.39 -2.24 24.98
CA ALA A 30 9.24 -1.46 24.54
C ALA A 30 8.86 -1.95 23.14
N ALA A 31 7.61 -2.38 22.98
CA ALA A 31 7.12 -2.83 21.69
C ALA A 31 7.39 -1.72 20.65
N PRO A 32 7.87 -2.06 19.44
CA PRO A 32 8.13 -1.06 18.41
C PRO A 32 6.85 -0.27 18.16
N THR A 33 6.93 1.04 18.31
CA THR A 33 5.81 1.94 18.00
C THR A 33 5.69 2.02 16.49
N MET A 34 4.62 1.44 15.94
CA MET A 34 4.35 1.53 14.50
C MET A 34 4.13 3.00 14.11
N ALA A 35 4.99 3.52 13.25
CA ALA A 35 4.87 4.88 12.74
C ALA A 35 3.73 4.96 11.72
N TRP A 36 2.88 5.98 11.85
CA TRP A 36 1.80 6.26 10.91
C TRP A 36 2.09 7.55 10.14
N HIS A 37 1.91 7.49 8.82
CA HIS A 37 1.98 8.64 7.93
C HIS A 37 0.56 9.09 7.57
N CYS A 38 0.28 10.40 7.68
CA CYS A 38 -1.02 10.98 7.32
C CYS A 38 -0.91 11.78 6.01
N TYR A 39 -1.56 11.30 4.96
CA TYR A 39 -1.70 11.99 3.68
C TYR A 39 -3.13 12.53 3.55
N ARG A 40 -3.30 13.82 3.23
CA ARG A 40 -4.62 14.45 3.22
C ARG A 40 -4.78 15.42 2.06
N ASN A 41 -5.98 15.43 1.51
CA ASN A 41 -6.45 16.45 0.58
C ASN A 41 -7.95 16.71 0.80
N PRO A 42 -8.62 17.59 0.03
CA PRO A 42 -10.05 17.86 0.23
C PRO A 42 -11.00 16.66 0.04
N ALA A 43 -10.59 15.61 -0.69
CA ALA A 43 -11.42 14.45 -0.98
C ALA A 43 -11.30 13.34 0.07
N ALA A 44 -10.09 13.06 0.54
CA ALA A 44 -9.83 11.98 1.50
C ALA A 44 -8.59 12.23 2.38
N THR A 45 -8.59 11.55 3.52
CA THR A 45 -7.44 11.34 4.39
C THR A 45 -7.05 9.86 4.34
N VAL A 46 -5.76 9.61 4.15
CA VAL A 46 -5.17 8.28 4.05
C VAL A 46 -4.07 8.18 5.11
N LEU A 47 -4.25 7.27 6.05
CA LEU A 47 -3.25 6.91 7.04
C LEU A 47 -2.55 5.65 6.56
N ALA A 48 -1.22 5.67 6.49
CA ALA A 48 -0.42 4.53 6.09
C ALA A 48 0.52 4.12 7.22
N THR A 49 0.70 2.82 7.41
CA THR A 49 1.72 2.29 8.30
C THR A 49 2.34 1.05 7.66
N GLU A 50 3.62 0.80 7.92
CA GLU A 50 4.26 -0.45 7.53
C GLU A 50 3.65 -1.63 8.29
N LYS A 51 3.51 -2.76 7.61
CA LYS A 51 3.08 -4.00 8.26
C LYS A 51 4.25 -4.57 9.06
N SER A 52 3.95 -5.12 10.24
CA SER A 52 4.98 -5.67 11.14
C SER A 52 5.42 -7.09 10.77
N ASP A 53 4.56 -7.84 10.08
CA ASP A 53 4.68 -9.28 9.82
C ASP A 53 4.72 -9.64 8.33
N SER A 54 4.57 -8.65 7.46
CA SER A 54 4.54 -8.82 6.01
C SER A 54 5.04 -7.56 5.30
N VAL A 55 5.20 -7.64 3.98
CA VAL A 55 5.77 -6.55 3.19
C VAL A 55 4.69 -5.57 2.76
N GLY A 56 5.03 -4.29 2.74
CA GLY A 56 4.15 -3.20 2.29
C GLY A 56 3.47 -2.46 3.44
N ASN A 57 2.44 -1.70 3.11
CA ASN A 57 1.72 -0.84 4.02
C ASN A 57 0.26 -1.28 4.19
N ARG A 58 -0.25 -1.08 5.40
CA ARG A 58 -1.69 -1.05 5.70
C ARG A 58 -2.16 0.39 5.59
N PHE A 59 -3.36 0.59 5.04
CA PHE A 59 -3.97 1.91 4.90
C PHE A 59 -5.33 1.99 5.59
N LEU A 60 -5.59 3.10 6.29
CA LEU A 60 -6.93 3.53 6.68
C LEU A 60 -7.32 4.74 5.82
N VAL A 61 -8.37 4.57 5.02
CA VAL A 61 -8.88 5.60 4.11
C VAL A 61 -10.21 6.11 4.65
N ARG A 62 -10.34 7.43 4.78
CA ARG A 62 -11.56 8.06 5.29
C ARG A 62 -11.85 9.39 4.61
N LYS A 63 -13.09 9.85 4.75
CA LYS A 63 -13.50 11.16 4.27
C LYS A 63 -12.79 12.26 5.08
N THR A 64 -12.24 13.25 4.38
CA THR A 64 -11.64 14.43 4.99
C THR A 64 -12.69 15.25 5.74
N THR A 65 -12.36 15.71 6.94
CA THR A 65 -13.17 16.65 7.72
C THR A 65 -12.47 18.00 7.82
N ALA A 66 -13.05 18.98 8.52
CA ALA A 66 -12.36 20.24 8.80
C ALA A 66 -11.26 20.10 9.87
N ASP A 67 -11.32 19.04 10.69
CA ASP A 67 -10.42 18.82 11.82
C ASP A 67 -9.24 17.93 11.41
N LEU A 68 -8.06 18.55 11.25
CA LEU A 68 -6.83 17.85 10.90
C LEU A 68 -6.41 16.84 11.97
N LYS A 69 -6.55 17.19 13.26
CA LYS A 69 -6.14 16.33 14.37
C LYS A 69 -7.03 15.09 14.40
N ALA A 70 -8.34 15.28 14.21
CA ALA A 70 -9.24 14.15 14.06
C ALA A 70 -8.87 13.35 12.82
N ASP A 71 -8.72 13.96 11.65
CA ASP A 71 -8.44 13.23 10.40
C ASP A 71 -7.20 12.32 10.51
N CYS A 72 -6.13 12.82 11.13
CA CYS A 72 -4.88 12.08 11.30
C CYS A 72 -4.81 11.15 12.52
N GLY A 73 -5.92 10.94 13.24
CA GLY A 73 -5.97 9.97 14.34
C GLY A 73 -5.93 8.52 13.84
N VAL A 74 -5.07 7.69 14.42
CA VAL A 74 -4.81 6.31 13.96
C VAL A 74 -5.91 5.30 14.31
N GLU A 75 -6.81 5.66 15.23
CA GLU A 75 -7.96 4.84 15.58
C GLU A 75 -8.89 4.68 14.37
N GLN A 76 -9.22 3.44 14.06
CA GLN A 76 -10.19 3.12 13.01
C GLN A 76 -11.59 3.53 13.44
N ARG A 77 -12.33 4.15 12.53
CA ARG A 77 -13.67 4.70 12.76
C ARG A 77 -14.74 3.95 11.96
N PRO A 78 -16.01 4.04 12.38
CA PRO A 78 -17.11 3.67 11.52
C PRO A 78 -17.04 4.43 10.18
N GLY A 79 -17.05 3.68 9.07
CA GLY A 79 -16.98 4.23 7.71
C GLY A 79 -15.57 4.37 7.13
N ASP A 80 -14.52 4.08 7.92
CA ASP A 80 -13.18 3.93 7.35
C ASP A 80 -13.11 2.70 6.45
N VAL A 81 -12.36 2.82 5.35
CA VAL A 81 -11.99 1.69 4.50
C VAL A 81 -10.57 1.28 4.82
N VAL A 82 -10.37 0.00 5.13
CA VAL A 82 -9.04 -0.60 5.31
C VAL A 82 -8.58 -1.14 3.96
N LEU A 83 -7.35 -0.79 3.54
CA LEU A 83 -6.71 -1.38 2.37
C LEU A 83 -5.39 -2.03 2.79
N GLY A 84 -5.00 -3.07 2.06
CA GLY A 84 -3.77 -3.80 2.32
C GLY A 84 -3.81 -4.59 3.61
N GLU A 85 -4.94 -5.18 3.98
CA GLU A 85 -5.01 -6.04 5.17
C GLU A 85 -4.49 -7.46 4.89
N GLY A 86 -4.55 -7.93 3.63
CA GLY A 86 -4.10 -9.27 3.28
C GLY A 86 -2.58 -9.40 3.19
N ASP A 87 -2.05 -10.58 3.49
CA ASP A 87 -0.62 -10.89 3.40
C ASP A 87 -0.04 -10.76 1.98
N ALA A 88 -0.88 -10.99 0.97
CA ALA A 88 -0.52 -10.83 -0.45
C ALA A 88 -0.53 -9.36 -0.92
N ASP A 89 -1.04 -8.44 -0.10
CA ASP A 89 -1.16 -7.03 -0.44
C ASP A 89 0.11 -6.26 -0.05
N ALA A 90 1.16 -6.39 -0.86
CA ALA A 90 2.38 -5.60 -0.72
C ALA A 90 2.21 -4.20 -1.33
N PHE A 91 1.32 -3.38 -0.76
CA PHE A 91 1.04 -2.04 -1.25
C PHE A 91 2.04 -1.00 -0.73
N PHE A 92 2.50 -0.10 -1.59
CA PHE A 92 3.32 1.06 -1.22
C PHE A 92 2.67 2.35 -1.69
N TYR A 93 2.71 3.38 -0.86
CA TYR A 93 2.16 4.69 -1.20
C TYR A 93 2.96 5.34 -2.33
N ILE A 94 2.29 5.73 -3.42
CA ILE A 94 2.86 6.61 -4.45
C ILE A 94 2.32 8.03 -4.26
N ARG A 95 0.99 8.20 -4.34
CA ARG A 95 0.39 9.54 -4.27
C ARG A 95 -1.11 9.53 -3.97
N LEU A 96 -1.57 10.61 -3.32
CA LEU A 96 -2.98 10.97 -3.17
C LEU A 96 -3.28 12.23 -4.00
N VAL A 97 -4.06 12.09 -5.08
CA VAL A 97 -4.40 13.18 -6.01
C VAL A 97 -5.92 13.24 -6.23
N GLY A 98 -6.55 14.34 -5.82
CA GLY A 98 -8.02 14.45 -5.86
C GLY A 98 -8.67 13.25 -5.15
N SER A 99 -9.61 12.58 -5.82
CA SER A 99 -10.27 11.38 -5.32
C SER A 99 -9.55 10.06 -5.68
N HIS A 100 -8.26 10.09 -6.00
CA HIS A 100 -7.47 8.91 -6.39
C HIS A 100 -6.31 8.67 -5.44
N LEU A 101 -6.30 7.49 -4.82
CA LEU A 101 -5.14 6.95 -4.11
C LEU A 101 -4.40 5.99 -5.04
N ILE A 102 -3.13 6.30 -5.29
CA ILE A 102 -2.28 5.62 -6.25
C ILE A 102 -1.22 4.88 -5.45
N LEU A 103 -1.17 3.57 -5.66
CA LEU A 103 -0.33 2.63 -4.92
C LEU A 103 0.49 1.80 -5.92
N ASP A 104 1.69 1.47 -5.52
CA ASP A 104 2.44 0.36 -6.10
C ASP A 104 2.04 -0.93 -5.39
N HIS A 105 1.98 -2.04 -6.12
CA HIS A 105 1.72 -3.37 -5.55
C HIS A 105 2.81 -4.33 -6.00
N GLY A 106 3.50 -4.91 -5.02
CA GLY A 106 4.56 -5.89 -5.21
C GLY A 106 5.94 -5.34 -4.89
N THR A 107 6.86 -6.25 -4.62
CA THR A 107 8.30 -5.96 -4.43
C THR A 107 9.18 -6.56 -5.50
N SER A 108 8.58 -7.28 -6.44
CA SER A 108 9.27 -7.84 -7.59
C SER A 108 9.48 -6.77 -8.67
N PRO A 109 10.39 -7.00 -9.64
CA PRO A 109 10.47 -6.18 -10.85
C PRO A 109 9.14 -6.11 -11.60
N ASP A 110 8.30 -7.14 -11.43
CA ASP A 110 6.95 -7.22 -11.97
C ASP A 110 5.95 -6.49 -11.07
N ARG A 111 6.04 -5.15 -11.12
CA ARG A 111 5.22 -4.23 -10.36
C ARG A 111 3.83 -4.08 -10.94
N VAL A 112 2.86 -3.85 -10.06
CA VAL A 112 1.45 -3.61 -10.42
C VAL A 112 1.02 -2.24 -9.91
N LEU A 113 0.54 -1.40 -10.82
CA LEU A 113 -0.03 -0.10 -10.46
C LEU A 113 -1.47 -0.30 -10.06
N VAL A 114 -1.82 0.13 -8.84
CA VAL A 114 -3.19 0.06 -8.32
C VAL A 114 -3.70 1.46 -8.02
N ILE A 115 -4.90 1.77 -8.51
CA ILE A 115 -5.56 3.05 -8.26
C ILE A 115 -6.91 2.80 -7.61
N TYR A 116 -7.12 3.38 -6.44
CA TYR A 116 -8.39 3.36 -5.72
C TYR A 116 -9.08 4.72 -5.82
N ALA A 117 -10.41 4.71 -6.02
CA ALA A 117 -11.25 5.88 -5.80
C ALA A 117 -11.55 6.01 -4.30
N VAL A 118 -11.15 7.14 -3.72
CA VAL A 118 -11.27 7.45 -2.28
C VAL A 118 -12.33 8.54 -2.05
N PRO A 119 -12.99 8.55 -0.87
CA PRO A 119 -12.77 7.69 0.30
C PRO A 119 -13.45 6.31 0.21
N ALA A 120 -14.22 6.02 -0.83
CA ALA A 120 -15.00 4.79 -0.94
C ALA A 120 -14.16 3.50 -1.09
N GLY A 121 -12.84 3.60 -1.29
CA GLY A 121 -11.93 2.46 -1.45
C GLY A 121 -12.26 1.56 -2.65
N ARG A 122 -12.91 2.08 -3.69
CA ARG A 122 -13.24 1.29 -4.87
C ARG A 122 -12.06 1.23 -5.83
N LYS A 123 -11.54 0.03 -6.08
CA LYS A 123 -10.46 -0.19 -7.07
C LYS A 123 -10.92 0.24 -8.46
N ARG A 124 -10.13 1.08 -9.13
CA ARG A 124 -10.37 1.63 -10.48
C ARG A 124 -9.46 1.02 -11.51
N LEU A 125 -8.20 0.80 -11.14
CA LEU A 125 -7.19 0.24 -12.00
C LEU A 125 -6.35 -0.74 -11.19
N GLN A 126 -6.00 -1.85 -11.84
CA GLN A 126 -4.93 -2.74 -11.44
C GLN A 126 -4.30 -3.25 -12.73
N THR A 127 -3.04 -2.92 -12.95
CA THR A 127 -2.34 -3.31 -14.19
C THR A 127 -0.85 -3.43 -13.94
N GLY A 128 -0.21 -4.38 -14.62
CA GLY A 128 1.24 -4.42 -14.66
C GLY A 128 1.79 -3.12 -15.24
N TYR A 129 2.90 -2.63 -14.69
CA TYR A 129 3.61 -1.48 -15.22
C TYR A 129 5.12 -1.68 -15.03
N SER A 130 5.92 -0.81 -15.63
CA SER A 130 7.34 -0.76 -15.35
C SER A 130 7.85 0.68 -15.44
N VAL A 131 9.04 0.88 -14.88
CA VAL A 131 9.82 2.10 -14.98
C VAL A 131 11.25 1.72 -15.32
N GLN A 132 11.91 2.53 -16.13
CA GLN A 132 13.32 2.34 -16.51
C GLN A 132 14.18 3.48 -15.96
N GLY A 133 15.50 3.26 -15.93
CA GLY A 133 16.46 4.28 -15.49
C GLY A 133 16.38 4.59 -13.99
N ARG A 134 16.62 5.85 -13.63
CA ARG A 134 16.57 6.36 -12.24
C ARG A 134 15.18 6.89 -11.91
N CYS A 135 14.20 6.00 -11.94
CA CYS A 135 12.80 6.32 -11.64
C CYS A 135 12.25 5.32 -10.63
N ASP A 136 11.81 5.84 -9.49
CA ASP A 136 11.05 5.10 -8.48
C ASP A 136 9.78 5.91 -8.16
N PRO A 137 8.59 5.46 -8.57
CA PRO A 137 7.33 6.16 -8.32
C PRO A 137 7.08 6.55 -6.86
N THR A 138 7.64 5.83 -5.88
CA THR A 138 7.43 6.12 -4.46
C THR A 138 8.32 7.27 -3.95
N THR A 139 9.52 7.42 -4.49
CA THR A 139 10.52 8.42 -4.07
C THR A 139 10.72 9.55 -5.08
N GLY A 140 10.33 9.35 -6.34
CA GLY A 140 10.42 10.31 -7.44
C GLY A 140 11.00 9.71 -8.72
N CYS A 141 10.73 10.38 -9.85
CA CYS A 141 11.31 10.03 -11.15
C CYS A 141 11.98 11.24 -11.78
N GLU A 142 13.26 11.10 -12.13
CA GLU A 142 14.00 12.13 -12.87
C GLU A 142 13.56 12.20 -14.34
N ASP A 143 13.18 11.05 -14.91
CA ASP A 143 12.69 10.94 -16.28
C ASP A 143 11.15 11.01 -16.33
N GLU A 144 10.66 12.19 -16.70
CA GLU A 144 9.23 12.45 -16.91
C GLU A 144 8.61 11.59 -18.04
N ALA A 145 9.41 10.97 -18.90
CA ALA A 145 8.91 10.07 -19.93
C ALA A 145 8.46 8.71 -19.39
N GLU A 146 8.96 8.30 -18.21
CA GLU A 146 8.70 6.99 -17.61
C GLU A 146 7.44 6.98 -16.74
N PHE A 147 7.34 7.95 -15.82
CA PHE A 147 6.24 8.03 -14.87
C PHE A 147 6.01 9.48 -14.45
N LYS A 148 4.87 10.06 -14.83
CA LYS A 148 4.61 11.49 -14.63
C LYS A 148 3.20 11.77 -14.17
N PHE A 149 3.09 12.68 -13.20
CA PHE A 149 1.84 13.30 -12.79
C PHE A 149 1.71 14.69 -13.39
N ASP A 150 0.54 14.99 -13.96
CA ASP A 150 0.14 16.35 -14.32
C ASP A 150 -1.31 16.63 -13.86
N ALA A 151 -1.85 17.79 -14.22
CA ALA A 151 -3.22 18.16 -13.85
C ALA A 151 -4.30 17.27 -14.49
N ARG A 152 -4.01 16.65 -15.64
CA ARG A 152 -4.95 15.81 -16.38
C ARG A 152 -4.93 14.37 -15.85
N GLY A 153 -3.75 13.85 -15.50
CA GLY A 153 -3.62 12.44 -15.19
C GLY A 153 -2.23 11.95 -14.78
N LEU A 154 -2.13 10.62 -14.75
CA LEU A 154 -0.90 9.88 -14.59
C LEU A 154 -0.50 9.26 -15.93
N THR A 155 0.68 9.60 -16.43
CA THR A 155 1.30 8.96 -17.59
C THR A 155 2.27 7.88 -17.12
N PHE A 156 2.16 6.67 -17.67
CA PHE A 156 2.98 5.51 -17.26
C PHE A 156 3.05 4.46 -18.39
N TRP A 157 4.01 3.54 -18.30
CA TRP A 157 4.12 2.39 -19.20
C TRP A 157 3.32 1.21 -18.67
N ARG A 158 2.20 0.89 -19.33
CA ARG A 158 1.27 -0.18 -18.95
C ARG A 158 1.60 -1.47 -19.69
N ALA A 159 1.69 -2.60 -18.99
CA ALA A 159 1.76 -3.91 -19.62
C ALA A 159 0.48 -4.22 -20.40
N LEU A 160 0.65 -4.75 -21.62
CA LEU A 160 -0.44 -5.26 -22.45
C LEU A 160 -0.56 -6.78 -22.32
N ASP A 161 -1.74 -7.32 -22.61
CA ASP A 161 -1.99 -8.77 -22.64
C ASP A 161 -1.44 -9.45 -23.92
N ASP A 162 -0.78 -8.68 -24.80
CA ASP A 162 -0.15 -9.17 -26.02
C ASP A 162 0.98 -10.16 -25.68
N THR A 163 1.00 -11.33 -26.33
CA THR A 163 2.08 -12.30 -26.13
C THR A 163 3.38 -11.83 -26.81
N PRO A 164 4.45 -11.56 -26.04
CA PRO A 164 5.73 -11.16 -26.61
C PRO A 164 6.37 -12.33 -27.34
N ASN A 165 6.90 -12.06 -28.53
CA ASN A 165 7.65 -13.03 -29.32
C ASN A 165 8.68 -12.31 -30.20
N ALA A 166 9.51 -13.06 -30.92
CA ALA A 166 10.57 -12.50 -31.76
C ALA A 166 10.07 -11.52 -32.85
N LYS A 167 8.80 -11.62 -33.27
CA LYS A 167 8.19 -10.72 -34.28
C LYS A 167 7.63 -9.45 -33.66
N THR A 168 6.98 -9.56 -32.50
CA THR A 168 6.31 -8.44 -31.82
C THR A 168 7.22 -7.69 -30.86
N CYS A 169 8.36 -8.29 -30.50
CA CYS A 169 9.19 -7.80 -29.42
C CYS A 169 10.69 -7.82 -29.77
N LYS A 170 11.21 -6.65 -30.13
CA LYS A 170 12.65 -6.49 -30.40
C LYS A 170 13.44 -6.77 -29.11
N GLY A 171 14.39 -7.69 -29.18
CA GLY A 171 15.17 -8.12 -28.01
C GLY A 171 14.62 -9.34 -27.27
N TYR A 172 13.48 -9.91 -27.71
CA TYR A 172 12.83 -11.07 -27.07
C TYR A 172 13.80 -12.21 -26.72
N ALA A 173 14.63 -12.66 -27.67
CA ALA A 173 15.58 -13.73 -27.43
C ALA A 173 16.61 -13.39 -26.32
N GLY A 174 17.00 -12.12 -26.22
CA GLY A 174 17.86 -11.63 -25.13
C GLY A 174 17.14 -11.70 -23.79
N PHE A 175 15.91 -11.19 -23.71
CA PHE A 175 15.10 -11.21 -22.49
C PHE A 175 14.83 -12.64 -22.00
N MET A 176 14.47 -13.56 -22.90
CA MET A 176 14.28 -14.97 -22.56
C MET A 176 15.56 -15.63 -22.03
N LYS A 177 16.74 -15.18 -22.48
CA LYS A 177 18.02 -15.69 -21.99
C LYS A 177 18.40 -15.11 -20.62
N THR A 178 18.08 -13.83 -20.38
CA THR A 178 18.52 -13.12 -19.16
C THR A 178 17.55 -13.22 -18.02
N THR A 179 16.25 -13.06 -18.28
CA THR A 179 15.21 -13.01 -17.26
C THR A 179 14.16 -14.10 -17.43
N GLY A 180 14.13 -14.78 -18.57
CA GLY A 180 13.16 -15.85 -18.84
C GLY A 180 11.76 -15.36 -19.21
N ALA A 181 11.53 -14.04 -19.23
CA ALA A 181 10.26 -13.44 -19.60
C ALA A 181 10.43 -12.05 -20.23
N ALA A 182 9.44 -11.66 -21.03
CA ALA A 182 9.33 -10.34 -21.63
C ALA A 182 7.89 -9.83 -21.46
N ALA A 183 7.68 -8.54 -21.62
CA ALA A 183 6.37 -7.94 -21.79
C ALA A 183 6.38 -6.91 -22.91
N ILE A 184 5.23 -6.75 -23.56
CA ILE A 184 4.94 -5.61 -24.41
C ILE A 184 4.20 -4.60 -23.54
N GLU A 185 4.65 -3.35 -23.60
CA GLU A 185 4.05 -2.26 -22.85
C GLU A 185 3.65 -1.13 -23.77
N GLU A 186 2.66 -0.37 -23.35
CA GLU A 186 2.17 0.82 -24.02
C GLU A 186 2.16 2.01 -23.06
N LYS A 187 2.71 3.14 -23.53
CA LYS A 187 2.62 4.39 -22.80
C LYS A 187 1.15 4.82 -22.77
N SER A 188 0.61 4.95 -21.56
CA SER A 188 -0.80 5.15 -21.30
C SER A 188 -1.00 6.33 -20.35
N VAL A 189 -2.19 6.93 -20.37
CA VAL A 189 -2.59 8.00 -19.46
C VAL A 189 -3.84 7.56 -18.69
N PHE A 190 -3.77 7.53 -17.36
CA PHE A 190 -4.94 7.47 -16.50
C PHE A 190 -5.47 8.88 -16.26
N THR A 191 -6.66 9.20 -16.77
CA THR A 191 -7.26 10.53 -16.65
C THR A 191 -8.02 10.66 -15.34
N PHE A 192 -7.66 11.62 -14.49
CA PHE A 192 -8.29 11.78 -13.16
C PHE A 192 -9.77 12.16 -13.24
N ALA A 193 -10.17 12.94 -14.25
CA ALA A 193 -11.57 13.36 -14.39
C ALA A 193 -12.51 12.19 -14.70
N THR A 194 -12.06 11.23 -15.51
CA THR A 194 -12.91 10.14 -16.01
C THR A 194 -12.64 8.80 -15.32
N GLY A 195 -11.47 8.64 -14.70
CA GLY A 195 -10.99 7.39 -14.14
C GLY A 195 -10.72 6.31 -15.21
N LYS A 196 -10.43 6.72 -16.45
CA LYS A 196 -10.16 5.83 -17.59
C LYS A 196 -8.69 5.86 -17.98
N VAL A 197 -8.23 4.73 -18.55
CA VAL A 197 -6.90 4.61 -19.15
C VAL A 197 -7.00 4.70 -20.66
N GLU A 198 -6.19 5.56 -21.25
CA GLU A 198 -6.08 5.74 -22.71
C GLU A 198 -4.64 5.44 -23.15
N GLY A 199 -4.50 4.55 -24.13
CA GLY A 199 -3.21 4.23 -24.73
C GLY A 199 -2.78 5.30 -25.72
N SER A 200 -1.48 5.59 -25.79
CA SER A 200 -0.92 6.52 -26.78
C SER A 200 -0.50 5.85 -28.09
N GLY A 201 -0.53 4.51 -28.16
CA GLY A 201 0.03 3.75 -29.27
C GLY A 201 1.57 3.60 -29.25
N GLN A 202 2.27 4.33 -28.39
CA GLN A 202 3.71 4.15 -28.21
C GLN A 202 3.98 2.87 -27.43
N ARG A 203 4.64 1.91 -28.08
CA ARG A 203 4.93 0.59 -27.51
C ARG A 203 6.40 0.38 -27.28
N ARG A 204 6.73 -0.36 -26.23
CA ARG A 204 8.08 -0.86 -25.96
C ARG A 204 8.05 -2.31 -25.53
N CYS A 205 9.22 -2.92 -25.60
CA CYS A 205 9.46 -4.21 -24.98
C CYS A 205 10.38 -4.08 -23.79
N THR A 206 10.04 -4.80 -22.73
CA THR A 206 10.84 -4.85 -21.51
C THR A 206 11.05 -6.29 -21.08
N PRO A 207 12.21 -6.64 -20.46
CA PRO A 207 12.31 -7.88 -19.71
C PRO A 207 11.35 -7.87 -18.51
N ARG A 208 10.90 -9.06 -18.11
CA ARG A 208 10.07 -9.33 -16.92
C ARG A 208 10.72 -10.46 -16.09
N GLN A 209 10.38 -10.56 -14.80
CA GLN A 209 10.94 -11.57 -13.87
C GLN A 209 9.85 -12.25 -13.05
#